data_AF-A0A060BV62-F1
#
_entry.id   AF-A0A060BV62-F1
#
_cell.length_a   1.000
_cell.length_b   1.000
_cell.length_c   1.000
_cell.angle_alpha   90.00
_cell.angle_beta   90.00
_cell.angle_gamma   90.00
#
_symmetry.space_group_name_H-M   'P 1'
#
loop_
_entity.id
_entity.type
_entity.pdbx_description
1 polymer ?
#
loop_
_entity_poly.entity_id
_entity_poly.type
_entity_poly.pdbx_seq_one_letter_code
_entity_poly.pdbx_strand_id
1 'polypeptide(L)' 'ELSLRVRHDDDVTVYLNGQEIWRSRGYINEYRQLPLSVEKAGLLRPGRNVLAVHCKQNKGGQFIDAGLVDVVEVNK' A
#
# COMPACT_ATOMS: atom_id res chain seq x y z
N GLU A 1 -9.19 -7.90 8.16
CA GLU A 1 -8.65 -8.24 6.82
C GLU A 1 -7.46 -7.33 6.55
N LEU A 2 -6.29 -7.90 6.26
CA LEU A 2 -5.09 -7.11 6.01
C LEU A 2 -5.18 -6.39 4.66
N SER A 3 -5.06 -5.07 4.69
CA SER A 3 -5.16 -4.22 3.50
C SER A 3 -4.00 -3.23 3.41
N LEU A 4 -3.62 -2.88 2.18
CA LEU A 4 -2.81 -1.70 1.91
C LEU A 4 -3.75 -0.48 1.85
N ARG A 5 -3.56 0.48 2.75
CA ARG A 5 -4.21 1.78 2.67
C ARG A 5 -3.26 2.78 2.01
N VAL A 6 -3.66 3.39 0.90
CA VAL A 6 -2.76 4.23 0.09
C VAL A 6 -3.48 5.42 -0.55
N ARG A 7 -2.76 6.54 -0.66
CA ARG A 7 -3.06 7.72 -1.47
C ARG A 7 -1.76 8.19 -2.12
N HIS A 8 -1.76 8.44 -3.42
CA HIS A 8 -0.52 8.77 -4.14
C HIS A 8 -0.78 9.69 -5.33
N ASP A 9 0.24 10.47 -5.68
CA ASP A 9 0.40 11.23 -6.91
C ASP A 9 1.93 11.29 -7.15
N ASP A 10 2.54 10.57 -8.08
CA ASP A 10 2.05 10.00 -9.33
C ASP A 10 2.32 8.47 -9.29
N ASP A 11 2.81 7.84 -10.37
CA ASP A 11 3.11 6.40 -10.47
C ASP A 11 3.79 5.82 -9.21
N VAL A 12 3.27 4.72 -8.67
CA VAL A 12 3.74 4.13 -7.41
C VAL A 12 3.91 2.61 -7.50
N THR A 13 4.92 2.09 -6.81
CA THR A 13 5.10 0.66 -6.52
C THR A 13 5.38 0.47 -5.03
N VAL A 14 4.70 -0.49 -4.42
CA VAL A 14 4.77 -0.81 -3.00
C VAL A 14 5.27 -2.24 -2.82
N TYR A 15 6.24 -2.41 -1.91
CA TYR A 15 6.87 -3.67 -1.59
C TYR A 15 6.74 -3.98 -0.11
N LEU A 16 6.52 -5.25 0.23
CA LEU A 16 6.60 -5.78 1.58
C LEU A 16 7.71 -6.82 1.65
N ASN A 17 8.68 -6.61 2.54
CA ASN A 17 9.84 -7.47 2.73
C ASN A 17 10.57 -7.82 1.41
N GLY A 18 10.64 -6.85 0.49
CA GLY A 18 11.32 -6.97 -0.80
C GLY A 18 10.47 -7.51 -1.95
N GLN A 19 9.23 -7.95 -1.70
CA GLN A 19 8.32 -8.45 -2.73
C GLN A 19 7.26 -7.41 -3.09
N GLU A 20 6.95 -7.24 -4.38
CA GLU A 20 5.95 -6.28 -4.85
C GLU A 20 4.54 -6.73 -4.43
N ILE A 21 3.85 -5.89 -3.67
CA ILE A 21 2.47 -6.15 -3.25
C ILE A 21 1.46 -5.35 -4.07
N TRP A 22 1.86 -4.20 -4.62
CA TRP A 22 0.97 -3.38 -5.41
C TRP A 22 1.71 -2.37 -6.29
N ARG A 23 1.10 -2.01 -7.41
CA ARG A 23 1.57 -1.01 -8.35
C ARG A 23 0.39 -0.27 -8.96
N SER A 24 0.54 1.04 -9.17
CA SER A 24 -0.43 1.86 -9.87
C SER A 24 0.26 2.95 -10.69
N ARG A 25 -0.43 3.41 -11.73
CA ARG A 25 -0.01 4.54 -12.56
C ARG A 25 -0.93 5.73 -12.33
N GLY A 26 -0.41 6.94 -12.55
CA GLY A 26 -1.13 8.19 -12.28
C GLY A 26 -1.33 8.43 -10.79
N TYR A 27 -2.40 9.14 -10.44
CA TYR A 27 -2.72 9.53 -9.06
C TYR A 27 -4.05 8.95 -8.56
N ILE A 28 -4.18 8.87 -7.24
CA ILE A 28 -5.42 8.63 -6.51
C ILE A 28 -5.56 9.71 -5.45
N ASN A 29 -6.61 10.53 -5.54
CA ASN A 29 -6.82 11.70 -4.68
C ASN A 29 -7.48 11.41 -3.33
N GLU A 30 -7.85 10.16 -3.08
CA GLU A 30 -8.47 9.71 -1.83
C GLU A 30 -7.74 8.47 -1.29
N TYR A 31 -7.93 8.17 -0.01
CA TYR A 31 -7.39 6.94 0.55
C TYR A 31 -8.17 5.74 0.02
N ARG A 32 -7.47 4.83 -0.65
CA ARG A 32 -8.01 3.52 -1.01
C ARG A 32 -7.57 2.47 -0.01
N GLN A 33 -8.46 1.54 0.31
CA GLN A 33 -8.14 0.32 1.04
C GLN A 33 -8.13 -0.82 0.04
N LEU A 34 -6.99 -1.48 -0.10
CA LEU A 34 -6.74 -2.53 -1.08
C LEU A 34 -6.46 -3.82 -0.32
N PRO A 35 -7.44 -4.74 -0.24
CA PRO A 35 -7.22 -6.04 0.36
C PRO A 35 -6.02 -6.76 -0.24
N LEU A 36 -5.16 -7.31 0.62
CA LEU A 36 -4.04 -8.13 0.16
C LEU A 36 -4.51 -9.57 -0.03
N SER A 37 -4.07 -10.21 -1.12
CA SER A 37 -4.26 -11.65 -1.28
C SER A 37 -3.58 -12.42 -0.15
N VAL A 38 -4.02 -13.65 0.10
CA VAL A 38 -3.41 -14.54 1.11
C VAL A 38 -1.90 -14.66 0.93
N GLU A 39 -1.43 -14.78 -0.31
CA GLU A 39 -0.01 -14.82 -0.66
C GLU A 39 0.74 -13.56 -0.20
N LYS A 40 0.21 -12.37 -0.53
CA LYS A 40 0.83 -11.08 -0.17
C LYS A 40 0.76 -10.80 1.33
N ALA A 41 -0.32 -11.18 1.99
CA ALA A 41 -0.46 -11.08 3.43
C ALA A 41 0.54 -12.01 4.15
N GLY A 42 0.79 -13.20 3.59
CA GLY A 42 1.78 -14.17 4.09
C GLY A 42 3.22 -13.69 4.04
N LEU A 43 3.50 -12.54 3.41
CA LEU A 43 4.83 -11.91 3.44
C LEU A 43 5.15 -11.27 4.80
N LEU A 44 4.14 -11.00 5.64
CA LEU A 44 4.38 -10.56 7.01
C LEU A 44 5.10 -11.66 7.79
N ARG A 45 6.07 -11.25 8.61
CA ARG A 45 6.80 -12.13 9.51
C ARG A 45 6.78 -11.62 10.94
N PRO A 46 6.94 -12.49 11.94
CA PRO A 46 7.15 -12.05 13.32
C PRO A 46 8.30 -11.05 13.43
N GLY A 47 8.10 -9.98 14.20
CA GLY A 47 9.10 -8.93 14.40
C GLY A 47 9.18 -7.93 13.24
N ARG A 48 10.40 -7.65 12.75
CA ARG A 48 10.65 -6.55 11.82
C ARG A 48 10.13 -6.84 10.41
N ASN A 49 9.23 -5.98 9.95
CA ASN A 49 8.77 -5.91 8.58
C ASN A 49 9.24 -4.61 7.93
N VAL A 50 9.46 -4.64 6.60
CA VAL A 50 9.86 -3.48 5.82
C VAL A 50 8.80 -3.24 4.75
N LEU A 51 8.11 -2.10 4.85
CA LEU A 51 7.29 -1.57 3.78
C LEU A 51 8.13 -0.55 3.01
N ALA A 52 8.42 -0.84 1.74
CA ALA A 52 9.16 0.08 0.88
C ALA A 52 8.22 0.62 -0.20
N VAL A 53 8.35 1.91 -0.49
CA VAL A 53 7.49 2.59 -1.46
C VAL A 53 8.37 3.39 -2.41
N HIS A 54 8.14 3.20 -3.71
CA HIS A 54 8.75 4.01 -4.74
C HIS A 54 7.62 4.75 -5.48
N CYS A 55 7.59 6.07 -5.32
CA CYS A 55 6.68 6.95 -6.04
C CYS A 55 7.51 7.82 -6.99
N LYS A 56 7.20 7.75 -8.28
CA LYS A 56 7.87 8.49 -9.33
C LYS A 56 6.91 9.54 -9.86
N GLN A 57 7.19 10.80 -9.56
CA GLN A 57 6.48 11.92 -10.16
C GLN A 57 6.86 12.05 -11.63
N ASN A 58 5.86 12.17 -12.51
CA ASN A 58 6.09 12.56 -13.90
C ASN A 58 5.87 14.06 -14.09
N LYS A 59 4.78 14.63 -13.54
CA LYS A 59 4.43 16.07 -13.57
C LYS A 59 3.56 16.44 -12.36
N GLY A 60 3.44 17.73 -12.00
CA GLY A 60 2.43 18.17 -11.03
C GLY A 60 2.87 18.16 -9.56
N GLY A 61 1.98 17.71 -8.67
CA GLY A 61 2.14 17.79 -7.22
C GLY A 61 2.41 16.42 -6.58
N GLN A 62 3.67 16.14 -6.25
CA GLN A 62 4.07 14.85 -5.67
C GLN A 62 3.45 14.61 -4.29
N PHE A 63 2.89 13.42 -4.08
CA PHE A 63 2.38 12.95 -2.81
C PHE A 63 2.46 11.43 -2.68
N ILE A 64 2.79 10.95 -1.49
CA ILE A 64 2.62 9.54 -1.14
C ILE A 64 2.30 9.42 0.35
N ASP A 65 1.27 8.62 0.64
CA ASP A 65 1.00 8.10 1.97
C ASP A 65 0.52 6.65 1.83
N ALA A 66 1.12 5.75 2.59
CA ALA A 66 0.86 4.33 2.49
C ALA A 66 1.12 3.64 3.83
N GLY A 67 0.25 2.69 4.18
CA GLY A 67 0.41 1.85 5.36
C GLY A 67 -0.38 0.56 5.27
N LEU A 68 0.00 -0.42 6.08
CA LEU A 68 -0.77 -1.64 6.27
C LEU A 68 -1.79 -1.41 7.38
N VAL A 69 -3.02 -1.85 7.16
CA VAL A 69 -4.11 -1.76 8.14
C VAL A 69 -4.78 -3.13 8.29
N ASP A 70 -5.22 -3.46 9.50
CA ASP A 70 -6.18 -4.54 9.70
C ASP A 70 -7.58 -3.95 9.73
N VAL A 71 -8.40 -4.29 8.74
CA VAL A 71 -9.78 -3.85 8.64
C VAL A 71 -10.63 -4.75 9.51
N VAL A 72 -11.23 -4.19 10.56
CA VAL A 72 -12.11 -4.92 11.49
C VAL A 72 -13.52 -4.37 11.31
N GLU A 73 -14.49 -5.26 11.03
CA GLU A 73 -15.89 -4.89 11.06
C GLU A 73 -16.32 -4.65 12.51
N VAL A 74 -16.91 -3.48 12.76
CA VAL A 74 -17.52 -3.18 14.05
C VAL A 74 -19.01 -3.47 13.91
N ASN A 75 -19.46 -4.59 14.48
CA ASN A 75 -20.88 -4.85 14.64
C ASN A 75 -21.46 -3.80 15.59
N LYS A 76 -22.43 -3.03 15.11
CA LYS A 76 -23.25 -2.12 15.92
C LYS A 76 -24.45 -2.83 16.50
#